data_AF-A0A3P1SSF7-F1
#
_entry.id   AF-A0A3P1SSF7-F1
#
_cell.length_a   1.000
_cell.length_b   1.000
_cell.length_c   1.000
_cell.angle_alpha   90.00
_cell.angle_beta   90.00
_cell.angle_gamma   90.00
#
_symmetry.space_group_name_H-M   'P 1'
#
loop_
_entity.id
_entity.type
_entity.pdbx_description
1 polymer ?
#
loop_
_entity_poly.entity_id
_entity_poly.type
_entity_poly.pdbx_seq_one_letter_code
_entity_poly.pdbx_strand_id
1 'polypeptide(L)' 'MRTEAITRTIAVLGVDGENFEVDGHFEGQERKARWYSVKQLSDGRTFVDHLPTFPSHDEIRKMVN' A
#
# COMPACT_ATOMS: atom_id res chain seq x y z
N MET A 1 -15.18 11.49 19.48
CA MET A 1 -13.73 11.51 19.21
C MET A 1 -13.55 11.29 17.72
N ARG A 2 -12.87 12.19 16.99
CA ARG A 2 -12.53 11.94 15.59
C ARG A 2 -11.32 11.01 15.58
N THR A 3 -11.49 9.80 15.09
CA THR A 3 -10.37 8.89 14.86
C THR A 3 -9.55 9.46 13.71
N GLU A 4 -8.30 9.85 13.96
CA GLU A 4 -7.40 10.34 12.90
C GLU A 4 -7.05 9.18 11.96
N ALA A 5 -7.24 9.38 10.66
CA ALA A 5 -6.76 8.44 9.65
C ALA A 5 -5.24 8.58 9.55
N ILE A 6 -4.53 7.50 9.85
CA ILE A 6 -3.06 7.47 9.83
C ILE A 6 -2.64 6.58 8.66
N THR A 7 -1.88 7.14 7.72
CA THR A 7 -1.25 6.38 6.64
C THR A 7 0.22 6.18 6.97
N ARG A 8 0.73 4.95 6.83
CA ARG A 8 2.14 4.62 7.06
C ARG A 8 2.62 3.64 6.00
N THR A 9 3.79 3.90 5.41
CA THR A 9 4.51 2.89 4.62
C THR A 9 4.87 1.72 5.53
N ILE A 10 4.40 0.53 5.19
CA ILE A 10 4.64 -0.68 5.98
C ILE A 10 5.58 -1.65 5.29
N ALA A 11 5.72 -1.56 3.95
CA ALA A 11 6.62 -2.39 3.18
C ALA A 11 7.01 -1.72 1.86
N VAL A 12 8.14 -2.15 1.31
CA VAL A 12 8.56 -1.84 -0.06
C VAL A 12 8.81 -3.18 -0.77
N LEU A 13 8.18 -3.37 -1.92
CA LEU A 13 8.25 -4.60 -2.72
C LEU A 13 8.92 -4.31 -4.06
N GLY A 14 9.95 -5.10 -4.39
CA GLY A 14 10.64 -5.02 -5.67
C GLY A 14 10.01 -5.96 -6.68
N VAL A 15 9.36 -5.44 -7.72
CA VAL A 15 8.66 -6.22 -8.76
C VAL A 15 9.20 -5.83 -10.13
N ASP A 16 9.68 -6.81 -10.90
CA ASP A 16 10.20 -6.63 -12.27
C ASP A 16 11.24 -5.50 -12.45
N GLY A 17 12.04 -5.22 -11.41
CA GLY A 17 13.07 -4.18 -11.44
C GLY A 17 12.60 -2.80 -10.96
N GLU A 18 11.34 -2.68 -10.56
CA GLU A 18 10.76 -1.48 -9.96
C GLU A 18 10.42 -1.67 -8.49
N ASN A 19 10.40 -0.57 -7.74
CA ASN A 19 10.05 -0.59 -6.32
C ASN A 19 8.65 -0.01 -6.11
N PHE A 20 7.85 -0.73 -5.33
CA PHE A 20 6.49 -0.36 -4.98
C PHE A 20 6.39 -0.22 -3.47
N GLU A 21 5.99 0.95 -3.01
CA GLU A 21 5.69 1.15 -1.60
C GLU A 21 4.26 0.70 -1.32
N VAL A 22 4.10 -0.07 -0.25
CA VAL A 22 2.81 -0.49 0.28
C VAL A 22 2.55 0.32 1.54
N ASP A 23 1.52 1.15 1.49
CA ASP A 23 1.05 1.90 2.64
C ASP A 23 -0.11 1.17 3.30
N GLY A 24 -0.12 1.14 4.62
CA GLY A 24 -1.28 0.74 5.41
C GLY A 24 -2.06 1.98 5.87
N HIS A 25 -3.38 1.93 5.73
CA HIS A 25 -4.29 2.94 6.25
C HIS A 25 -4.91 2.45 7.55
N PHE A 26 -4.73 3.21 8.62
CA PHE A 26 -5.14 2.86 9.98
C PHE A 26 -6.13 3.88 10.52
N GLU A 27 -7.04 3.41 11.36
CA GLU A 27 -7.95 4.30 12.08
C GLU A 27 -7.46 4.47 13.53
N GLY A 28 -6.96 5.67 13.88
CA GLY A 28 -6.47 5.97 15.22
C GLY A 28 -5.28 5.11 15.66
N GLN A 29 -5.46 4.32 16.72
CA GLN A 29 -4.41 3.46 17.31
C GLN A 29 -4.54 1.98 16.92
N GLU A 30 -5.29 1.68 15.87
CA GLU A 30 -5.42 0.30 15.40
C GLU A 30 -4.07 -0.30 15.01
N ARG A 31 -3.83 -1.53 15.45
CA ARG A 31 -2.63 -2.30 15.08
C ARG A 31 -2.70 -2.90 13.68
N LYS A 32 -3.92 -3.03 13.13
CA LYS A 32 -4.18 -3.62 11.82
C LYS A 32 -4.63 -2.52 10.87
N ALA A 33 -4.06 -2.51 9.67
CA ALA A 33 -4.52 -1.61 8.61
C ALA A 33 -5.95 -2.02 8.19
N ARG A 34 -6.78 -1.02 7.92
CA ARG A 34 -8.12 -1.17 7.36
C ARG A 34 -8.07 -1.55 5.89
N TRP A 35 -7.15 -0.93 5.16
CA TRP A 35 -6.84 -1.26 3.79
C TRP A 35 -5.38 -0.86 3.48
N TYR A 36 -4.92 -1.24 2.30
CA TYR A 36 -3.58 -0.95 1.82
C TYR A 36 -3.65 -0.21 0.48
N SER A 37 -2.65 0.64 0.24
CA SER A 37 -2.44 1.26 -1.06
C SER A 37 -1.04 0.94 -1.58
N VAL A 38 -0.91 0.82 -2.90
CA VAL A 38 0.35 0.53 -3.60
C VAL A 38 0.68 1.71 -4.49
N LYS A 39 1.89 2.24 -4.33
CA LYS A 39 2.42 3.33 -5.14
C LYS A 39 3.78 2.95 -5.72
N GLN A 40 4.02 3.33 -6.97
CA GLN A 40 5.36 3.26 -7.54
C GLN A 40 6.26 4.22 -6.80
N LEU A 41 7.43 3.76 -6.39
CA LEU A 41 8.45 4.64 -5.84
C LEU A 41 9.11 5.48 -6.95
N SER A 42 9.24 4.94 -8.16
CA SER A 42 9.89 5.57 -9.31
C SER A 42 9.19 6.88 -9.72
N ASP A 43 7.87 6.81 -9.93
CA ASP A 43 7.07 7.94 -10.44
C ASP A 43 6.09 8.51 -9.40
N GLY A 44 6.03 7.94 -8.19
CA GLY A 44 5.13 8.37 -7.12
C GLY A 44 3.64 8.13 -7.41
N ARG A 45 3.30 7.41 -8.48
CA ARG A 45 1.91 7.13 -8.86
C ARG A 45 1.31 6.02 -8.01
N THR A 46 0.17 6.28 -7.39
CA THR A 46 -0.66 5.26 -6.74
C THR A 46 -1.36 4.43 -7.81
N PHE A 47 -1.08 3.12 -7.84
CA PHE A 47 -1.73 2.19 -8.76
C PHE A 47 -3.03 1.65 -8.18
N VAL A 48 -3.04 1.37 -6.88
CA VAL A 48 -4.21 0.86 -6.17
C VAL A 48 -4.29 1.51 -4.81
N ASP A 49 -5.44 2.06 -4.45
CA ASP A 49 -5.60 2.81 -3.20
C ASP A 49 -6.37 2.02 -2.11
N HIS A 50 -7.14 1.01 -2.49
CA HIS A 50 -8.04 0.28 -1.57
C HIS A 50 -7.92 -1.24 -1.74
N LEU A 51 -6.85 -1.82 -1.18
CA LEU A 51 -6.69 -3.27 -1.06
C LEU A 51 -7.14 -3.76 0.32
N PRO A 52 -8.04 -4.75 0.40
CA PRO A 52 -8.51 -5.28 1.68
C PRO A 52 -7.43 -6.11 2.41
N THR A 53 -6.41 -6.56 1.70
CA THR A 53 -5.33 -7.41 2.19
C THR A 53 -3.99 -6.91 1.68
N PHE A 54 -2.91 -7.24 2.41
CA PHE A 54 -1.56 -6.90 1.99
C PHE A 54 -1.27 -7.60 0.65
N PRO A 55 -0.84 -6.86 -0.40
CA PRO A 55 -0.60 -7.41 -1.72
C PRO A 55 0.67 -8.25 -1.78
N SER A 56 0.62 -9.31 -2.57
CA SER A 56 1.78 -10.11 -2.95
C SER A 56 2.51 -9.53 -4.18
N HIS A 57 3.73 -10.01 -4.43
CA HIS A 57 4.50 -9.63 -5.63
C HIS A 57 3.74 -9.93 -6.93
N ASP A 58 3.02 -11.07 -6.99
CA ASP A 58 2.25 -11.46 -8.18
C ASP A 58 1.03 -10.55 -8.42
N GLU A 59 0.36 -10.14 -7.34
CA GLU A 59 -0.77 -9.19 -7.43
C GLU A 59 -0.32 -7.83 -7.91
N ILE A 60 0.78 -7.30 -7.38
CA ILE A 60 1.35 -6.01 -7.85
C ILE A 60 1.73 -6.13 -9.32
N ARG A 61 2.38 -7.23 -9.72
CA ARG A 61 2.73 -7.47 -11.11
C ARG A 61 1.50 -7.43 -12.02
N LYS A 62 0.39 -8.02 -11.61
CA LYS A 62 -0.89 -8.00 -12.34
C LYS A 62 -1.60 -6.64 -12.35
N MET A 63 -1.32 -5.75 -11.40
CA MET A 63 -1.90 -4.41 -11.34
C MET A 63 -1.17 -3.41 -12.24
N VAL A 64 0.12 -3.64 -12.48
CA VAL A 64 1.00 -2.74 -13.24
C VAL A 64 1.05 -3.09 -14.74
N ASN A 65 0.67 -4.33 -15.09
CA ASN A 65 0.57 -4.83 -16.47
C ASN A 65 -0.86 -4.73 -17.01
#